data_AF-A0A520HIL1-F1
#
_entry.id   AF-A0A520HIL1-F1
#
_cell.length_a   1.000
_cell.length_b   1.000
_cell.length_c   1.000
_cell.angle_alpha   90.00
_cell.angle_beta   90.00
_cell.angle_gamma   90.00
#
_symmetry.space_group_name_H-M   'P 1'
#
loop_
_entity.id
_entity.type
_entity.pdbx_description
1 polymer ?
#
loop_
_entity_poly.entity_id
_entity_poly.type
_entity_poly.pdbx_seq_one_letter_code
_entity_poly.pdbx_strand_id
1 'polypeptide(L)'
;MCAQAARTSIVNALPKAVRPPSPDRRLIVSIHDVSPAFADPIERLAEMIGAILGGPRFAMLVVPDHWAAAPLDRTPAFARRLREWADAGVEMFLHGWFHRDTSAHSSTAASMKARYMTAGEG
;
A
#
# COMPACT_ATOMS: atom_id res chain seq x y z
N MET A 1 11.45 0.57 57.80
CA MET A 1 11.16 1.39 56.60
C MET A 1 12.43 1.46 55.77
N CYS A 2 12.49 1.31 54.45
CA CYS A 2 11.60 0.71 53.44
C CYS A 2 12.44 0.66 52.15
N ALA A 3 12.49 -0.52 51.53
CA ALA A 3 12.78 -0.85 50.13
C ALA A 3 13.88 -0.09 49.34
N GLN A 4 14.95 -0.83 49.03
CA GLN A 4 15.86 -0.62 47.90
C GLN A 4 15.07 -0.69 46.57
N ALA A 5 15.00 0.41 45.83
CA ALA A 5 14.46 0.40 44.47
C ALA A 5 15.48 -0.23 43.50
N ALA A 6 15.17 -1.41 42.99
CA ALA A 6 15.93 -2.06 41.94
C ALA A 6 15.85 -1.21 40.66
N ARG A 7 16.98 -0.61 40.26
CA ARG A 7 17.14 -0.01 38.93
C ARG A 7 17.15 -1.13 37.90
N THR A 8 16.03 -1.35 37.23
CA THR A 8 15.97 -2.19 36.04
C THR A 8 16.76 -1.48 34.95
N SER A 9 17.99 -1.93 34.72
CA SER A 9 18.79 -1.51 33.57
C SER A 9 18.16 -2.12 32.32
N ILE A 10 17.35 -1.32 31.61
CA ILE A 10 16.94 -1.66 30.26
C ILE A 10 18.20 -1.52 29.41
N VAL A 11 18.90 -2.64 29.19
CA VAL A 11 19.95 -2.70 28.17
C VAL A 11 19.28 -2.38 26.83
N ASN A 12 19.50 -1.16 26.36
CA ASN A 12 19.05 -0.73 25.05
C ASN A 12 19.82 -1.59 24.04
N ALA A 13 19.17 -2.60 23.46
CA ALA A 13 19.79 -3.42 22.44
C ALA A 13 20.21 -2.50 21.29
N LEU A 14 21.52 -2.43 21.03
CA LEU A 14 22.05 -1.68 19.90
C LEU A 14 21.34 -2.17 18.62
N PRO A 15 20.90 -1.25 17.74
CA PRO A 15 20.25 -1.65 16.50
C PRO A 15 21.17 -2.60 15.74
N LYS A 16 20.65 -3.78 15.39
CA LYS A 16 21.37 -4.78 14.61
C LYS A 16 21.85 -4.10 13.33
N ALA A 17 23.17 -4.07 13.11
CA ALA A 17 23.76 -3.46 11.94
C ALA A 17 23.10 -4.03 10.68
N VAL A 18 22.48 -3.16 9.88
CA VAL A 18 21.86 -3.53 8.61
C VAL A 18 23.00 -3.84 7.64
N ARG A 19 23.19 -5.12 7.33
CA ARG A 19 24.14 -5.53 6.30
C ARG A 19 23.62 -5.02 4.94
N PRO A 20 24.44 -4.33 4.13
CA PRO A 20 24.01 -3.97 2.78
C PRO A 20 23.65 -5.25 2.00
N PRO A 21 22.59 -5.21 1.17
CA PRO A 21 22.20 -6.36 0.38
C PRO A 21 23.37 -6.77 -0.54
N SER A 22 23.58 -8.07 -0.73
CA SER A 22 24.52 -8.57 -1.73
C SER A 22 24.07 -8.08 -3.12
N PRO A 23 24.99 -7.82 -4.05
CA PRO A 23 24.67 -7.28 -5.39
C PRO A 23 23.70 -8.17 -6.19
N ASP A 24 23.56 -9.44 -5.81
CA ASP A 24 22.64 -10.39 -6.44
C ASP A 24 21.21 -10.34 -5.88
N ARG A 25 20.97 -9.62 -4.79
CA ARG A 25 19.62 -9.47 -4.22
C ARG A 25 18.89 -8.35 -4.94
N ARG A 26 17.69 -8.66 -5.40
CA ARG A 26 16.75 -7.69 -5.99
C ARG A 26 15.68 -7.35 -4.95
N LEU A 27 15.19 -6.11 -4.98
CA LEU A 27 14.12 -5.61 -4.14
C LEU A 27 13.02 -5.08 -5.04
N ILE A 28 11.77 -5.42 -4.71
CA ILE A 28 10.57 -4.82 -5.27
C ILE A 28 9.90 -4.04 -4.15
N VAL A 29 9.47 -2.82 -4.44
CA VAL A 29 8.74 -1.96 -3.51
C VAL A 29 7.39 -1.63 -4.13
N SER A 30 6.33 -1.86 -3.37
CA SER A 30 4.96 -1.56 -3.77
C SER A 30 4.20 -0.86 -2.64
N ILE A 31 3.39 0.14 -3.00
CA ILE A 31 2.42 0.77 -2.12
C ILE A 31 1.05 0.17 -2.44
N HIS A 32 0.38 -0.36 -1.41
CA HIS A 32 -0.95 -0.97 -1.51
C HIS A 32 -2.05 0.03 -1.12
N ASP A 33 -3.28 -0.29 -1.48
CA ASP A 33 -4.48 0.49 -1.14
C ASP A 33 -4.42 1.97 -1.56
N VAL A 34 -3.81 2.24 -2.73
CA VAL A 34 -3.67 3.59 -3.27
C VAL A 34 -5.04 4.10 -3.70
N SER A 35 -5.62 4.99 -2.92
CA SER A 35 -6.99 5.47 -3.07
C SER A 35 -7.09 6.97 -2.82
N PRO A 36 -8.06 7.67 -3.46
CA PRO A 36 -8.37 9.06 -3.12
C PRO A 36 -8.62 9.29 -1.62
N ALA A 37 -9.12 8.27 -0.90
CA ALA A 37 -9.36 8.33 0.54
C ALA A 37 -8.09 8.59 1.38
N PHE A 38 -6.91 8.30 0.84
CA PHE A 38 -5.62 8.39 1.53
C PHE A 38 -4.61 9.26 0.77
N ALA A 39 -5.08 10.26 0.02
CA ALA A 39 -4.24 11.10 -0.83
C ALA A 39 -3.00 11.68 -0.11
N ASP A 40 -3.20 12.35 1.04
CA ASP A 40 -2.09 12.96 1.78
C ASP A 40 -1.08 11.94 2.34
N PRO A 41 -1.50 10.83 2.99
CA PRO A 41 -0.58 9.75 3.37
C PRO A 41 0.20 9.16 2.20
N ILE A 42 -0.47 8.92 1.06
CA ILE A 42 0.16 8.31 -0.13
C ILE A 42 1.21 9.26 -0.70
N GLU A 43 0.93 10.55 -0.79
CA GLU A 43 1.88 11.56 -1.26
C GLU A 43 3.17 11.53 -0.44
N ARG A 44 3.03 11.62 0.89
CA ARG A 44 4.18 11.60 1.80
C ARG A 44 4.97 10.30 1.70
N LEU A 45 4.28 9.16 1.60
CA LEU A 45 4.93 7.86 1.47
C LEU A 45 5.68 7.73 0.15
N ALA A 46 5.10 8.21 -0.96
CA ALA A 46 5.71 8.20 -2.27
C ALA A 46 6.99 9.05 -2.31
N GLU A 47 6.98 10.23 -1.69
CA GLU A 47 8.16 11.09 -1.54
C GLU A 47 9.27 10.39 -0.73
N MET A 48 8.92 9.79 0.41
CA MET A 48 9.86 9.07 1.26
C MET A 48 10.49 7.88 0.54
N ILE A 49 9.68 7.06 -0.13
CA ILE A 49 10.17 5.90 -0.90
C ILE A 49 11.03 6.38 -2.06
N GLY A 50 10.61 7.42 -2.78
CA GLY A 50 11.39 8.01 -3.87
C GLY A 50 12.77 8.46 -3.40
N ALA A 51 12.87 9.11 -2.24
CA ALA A 51 14.14 9.51 -1.65
C ALA A 51 15.03 8.31 -1.26
N ILE A 52 14.44 7.24 -0.69
CA ILE A 52 15.18 6.02 -0.31
C ILE A 52 15.70 5.27 -1.55
N LEU A 53 14.91 5.24 -2.63
CA LEU A 53 15.26 4.51 -3.87
C LEU A 53 16.08 5.34 -4.86
N GLY A 54 16.27 6.63 -4.61
CA GLY A 54 16.94 7.55 -5.54
C GLY A 54 16.10 7.84 -6.80
N GLY A 55 14.78 7.71 -6.72
CA GLY A 55 13.84 7.95 -7.81
C GLY A 55 12.55 7.14 -7.72
N PRO A 56 11.61 7.33 -8.67
CA PRO A 56 10.29 6.70 -8.70
C PRO A 56 10.30 5.23 -9.15
N ARG A 57 11.16 4.40 -8.55
CA ARG A 57 11.38 3.00 -8.93
C ARG A 57 10.56 2.03 -8.07
N PHE A 58 9.24 2.22 -8.05
CA PHE A 58 8.32 1.41 -7.25
C PHE A 58 6.95 1.29 -7.94
N ALA A 59 6.11 0.42 -7.42
CA ALA A 59 4.75 0.18 -7.92
C ALA A 59 3.68 0.75 -6.98
N MET A 60 2.54 1.15 -7.54
CA MET A 60 1.35 1.55 -6.81
C MET A 60 0.17 0.67 -7.22
N LEU A 61 -0.53 0.12 -6.22
CA LEU A 61 -1.69 -0.73 -6.37
C LEU A 61 -2.94 0.09 -6.05
N VAL A 62 -3.64 0.54 -7.09
CA VAL A 62 -4.71 1.55 -7.05
C VAL A 62 -6.08 0.91 -6.81
N VAL A 63 -6.85 1.49 -5.89
CA VAL A 63 -8.26 1.20 -5.63
C VAL A 63 -9.09 2.41 -6.09
N PRO A 64 -9.74 2.35 -7.27
CA PRO A 64 -10.43 3.50 -7.87
C PRO A 64 -11.63 4.01 -7.07
N ASP A 65 -12.32 3.14 -6.32
CA ASP A 65 -13.44 3.55 -5.48
C ASP A 65 -13.43 2.81 -4.15
N HIS A 66 -12.60 3.32 -3.24
CA HIS A 66 -12.44 2.72 -1.92
C HIS A 66 -13.76 2.82 -1.14
N TRP A 67 -14.35 1.65 -0.85
CA TRP A 67 -15.60 1.48 -0.10
C TRP A 67 -16.84 2.16 -0.71
N ALA A 68 -16.82 2.45 -2.02
CA ALA A 68 -17.87 3.22 -2.70
C ALA A 68 -18.05 4.65 -2.13
N ALA A 69 -17.01 5.17 -1.47
CA ALA A 69 -17.05 6.42 -0.72
C ALA A 69 -16.02 7.45 -1.22
N ALA A 70 -15.10 7.05 -2.09
CA ALA A 70 -14.03 7.90 -2.58
C ALA A 70 -13.69 7.57 -4.04
N PRO A 71 -14.62 7.85 -4.98
CA PRO A 71 -14.43 7.44 -6.37
C PRO A 71 -13.46 8.39 -7.09
N LEU A 72 -12.59 7.78 -7.90
CA LEU A 72 -11.50 8.46 -8.61
C LEU A 72 -12.03 9.48 -9.63
N ASP A 73 -13.17 9.19 -10.26
CA ASP A 73 -13.83 10.06 -11.25
C ASP A 73 -14.36 11.37 -10.63
N ARG A 74 -14.62 11.39 -9.32
CA ARG A 74 -14.99 12.60 -8.56
C ARG A 74 -13.81 13.25 -7.86
N THR A 75 -12.59 12.72 -8.05
CA THR A 75 -11.37 13.26 -7.44
C THR A 75 -10.32 13.59 -8.51
N PRO A 76 -10.55 14.61 -9.36
CA PRO A 76 -9.68 14.91 -10.50
C PRO A 76 -8.26 15.31 -10.11
N ALA A 77 -8.07 15.89 -8.92
CA ALA A 77 -6.74 16.21 -8.42
C ALA A 77 -5.91 14.95 -8.16
N PHE A 78 -6.50 13.93 -7.54
CA PHE A 78 -5.83 12.66 -7.27
C PHE A 78 -5.60 11.86 -8.56
N ALA A 79 -6.57 11.86 -9.48
CA ALA A 79 -6.39 11.24 -10.80
C ALA A 79 -5.23 11.85 -11.59
N ARG A 80 -5.11 13.19 -11.58
CA ARG A 80 -3.95 13.87 -12.18
C ARG A 80 -2.65 13.47 -11.48
N ARG A 81 -2.66 13.36 -10.15
CA ARG A 81 -1.46 12.95 -9.40
C ARG A 81 -1.01 11.54 -9.73
N LEU A 82 -1.94 10.59 -9.86
CA LEU A 82 -1.63 9.23 -10.35
C LEU A 82 -0.98 9.27 -11.73
N ARG A 83 -1.46 10.14 -12.62
CA ARG A 83 -0.86 10.32 -13.95
C ARG A 83 0.56 10.88 -13.87
N GLU A 84 0.79 11.89 -13.04
CA GLU A 84 2.12 12.47 -12.83
C GLU A 84 3.12 11.43 -12.29
N TRP A 85 2.71 10.56 -11.36
CA TRP A 85 3.56 9.46 -10.90
C TRP A 85 3.85 8.44 -12.00
N ALA A 86 2.83 8.08 -12.79
CA ALA A 86 3.01 7.15 -13.91
C ALA A 86 3.99 7.72 -14.96
N ASP A 87 3.83 8.99 -15.31
CA ASP A 87 4.71 9.69 -16.26
C ASP A 87 6.15 9.82 -15.72
N ALA A 88 6.32 9.90 -14.39
CA ALA A 88 7.62 9.87 -13.73
C ALA A 88 8.27 8.47 -13.69
N GLY A 89 7.53 7.40 -14.00
CA GLY A 89 8.03 6.03 -14.05
C GLY A 89 7.56 5.10 -12.94
N VAL A 90 6.63 5.53 -12.09
CA VAL A 90 5.95 4.64 -11.11
C VAL A 90 5.02 3.69 -11.85
N GLU A 91 5.12 2.39 -11.57
CA GLU A 91 4.26 1.40 -12.21
C GLU A 91 2.89 1.34 -11.52
N MET A 92 1.81 1.45 -12.31
CA MET A 92 0.44 1.46 -11.79
C MET A 92 -0.25 0.13 -12.05
N PHE A 93 -0.80 -0.48 -11.00
CA PHE A 93 -1.56 -1.73 -11.05
C PHE A 93 -2.94 -1.53 -10.43
N LEU A 94 -3.95 -2.22 -10.96
CA LEU A 94 -5.28 -2.25 -10.35
C LEU A 94 -5.29 -3.18 -9.12
N HIS A 95 -5.86 -2.73 -8.01
CA HIS A 95 -5.98 -3.48 -6.76
C HIS A 95 -7.43 -3.76 -6.38
N GLY A 96 -8.21 -4.19 -7.37
CA GLY A 96 -9.66 -4.33 -7.23
C GLY A 96 -10.39 -2.98 -7.27
N TRP A 97 -11.70 -3.03 -7.51
CA TRP A 97 -12.52 -1.82 -7.68
C TRP A 97 -13.04 -1.27 -6.35
N PHE A 98 -13.58 -2.14 -5.50
CA PHE A 98 -14.08 -1.82 -4.16
C PHE A 98 -13.32 -2.65 -3.12
N HIS A 99 -12.68 -2.01 -2.15
CA HIS A 99 -12.06 -2.70 -1.00
C HIS A 99 -13.13 -3.12 0.03
N ARG A 100 -14.13 -3.91 -0.37
CA ARG A 100 -15.19 -4.43 0.50
C ARG A 100 -14.79 -5.78 1.10
N ASP A 101 -14.55 -5.84 2.40
CA ASP A 101 -14.42 -7.09 3.13
C ASP A 101 -15.82 -7.67 3.41
N THR A 102 -16.40 -8.36 2.43
CA THR A 102 -17.72 -8.99 2.58
C THR A 102 -17.61 -10.51 2.71
N SER A 103 -16.92 -10.99 3.73
CA SER A 103 -17.18 -12.32 4.28
C SER A 103 -18.45 -12.29 5.16
N ALA A 104 -19.61 -12.08 4.53
CA ALA A 104 -20.91 -12.30 5.16
C ALA A 104 -21.93 -12.76 4.10
N HIS A 105 -22.11 -14.08 4.07
CA HIS A 105 -23.10 -14.87 3.36
C HIS A 105 -24.43 -14.17 3.05
N SER A 106 -24.82 -14.07 1.77
CA SER A 106 -26.16 -14.45 1.31
C SER A 106 -26.27 -14.42 -0.21
N SER A 107 -26.97 -15.42 -0.75
CA SER A 107 -27.33 -15.66 -2.15
C SER A 107 -26.37 -16.51 -3.00
N THR A 108 -26.81 -17.75 -3.23
CA THR A 108 -26.19 -18.79 -4.07
C THR A 108 -25.92 -18.33 -5.50
N ALA A 109 -26.69 -17.34 -5.99
CA ALA A 109 -26.53 -16.76 -7.33
C ALA A 109 -25.27 -15.87 -7.46
N ALA A 110 -24.84 -15.20 -6.40
CA ALA A 110 -23.60 -14.40 -6.40
C ALA A 110 -22.34 -15.28 -6.38
N SER A 111 -22.43 -16.47 -5.76
CA SER A 111 -21.32 -17.42 -5.67
C SER A 111 -20.94 -18.05 -7.02
N MET A 112 -21.91 -18.17 -7.95
CA MET A 112 -21.63 -18.63 -9.32
C MET A 112 -20.99 -17.54 -10.18
N LYS A 113 -21.41 -16.26 -10.04
CA LYS A 113 -20.78 -15.15 -10.77
C LYS A 113 -19.32 -14.92 -10.33
N ALA A 114 -19.03 -15.15 -9.04
CA ALA A 114 -17.68 -15.09 -8.48
C ALA A 114 -16.75 -16.23 -8.93
N ARG A 115 -17.28 -17.36 -9.43
CA ARG A 115 -16.48 -18.50 -9.92
C ARG A 115 -16.29 -18.53 -11.44
N TYR A 116 -16.95 -17.64 -12.20
CA TYR A 116 -17.00 -17.69 -13.68
C TYR A 116 -16.61 -16.37 -14.38
N MET A 117 -16.43 -15.26 -13.64
CA MET A 117 -15.94 -13.96 -14.16
C MET A 117 -14.44 -13.73 -13.91
N THR A 118 -13.81 -14.54 -13.06
CA THR A 118 -12.47 -15.01 -13.39
C THR A 118 -12.69 -16.14 -14.38
N ALA A 119 -12.07 -16.11 -15.54
CA ALA A 119 -11.46 -17.36 -15.95
C ALA A 119 -10.19 -17.66 -15.13
N GLY A 120 -9.51 -16.71 -14.49
CA GLY A 120 -8.83 -15.67 -15.26
C GLY A 120 -9.41 -14.26 -15.18
N GLU A 121 -8.65 -13.40 -14.50
CA GLU A 121 -8.19 -12.12 -15.06
C GLU A 121 -9.20 -11.18 -15.75
N GLY A 122 -9.39 -10.04 -15.08
CA GLY A 122 -9.85 -8.77 -15.63
C GLY A 122 -9.39 -7.66 -14.70
#